data_AF-A0A958DYP7-F1
#
_entry.id   AF-A0A958DYP7-F1
#
_cell.length_a   1.000
_cell.length_b   1.000
_cell.length_c   1.000
_cell.angle_alpha   90.00
_cell.angle_beta   90.00
_cell.angle_gamma   90.00
#
_symmetry.space_group_name_H-M   'P 1'
#
loop_
_entity.id
_entity.type
_entity.pdbx_description
1 polymer ?
#
loop_
_entity_poly.entity_id
_entity_poly.type
_entity_poly.pdbx_seq_one_letter_code
_entity_poly.pdbx_strand_id
1 'polypeptide(L)'
;MVKLSWQWKFALLLIGLIVIPGIMLAYFSVQAIESERVAYEQRIRESYLRLARFAEDEFYDQFEVLSDRWIQQLRPTIFVDADPAEQQQLLIQMIAEDPLVDAAFLVQSDGDVVFPKSLHPGAVRLNAPEAESLSDLDEWLQKFRRLSELAEEFEFNRSMPDSALAIFHKIEQDFPVPRLRAIALSEISRIHLYRAEWKSAYETSQRLIRRYPQARDLNNLHLRFYAKFVCVNTLENMQLMDEAMPALLDLYQDLLDNSDEVNRVQYEFFLERIQQNFKKLIGAYTPDEQAHFRSIYQNLQERKKKSIGETYIVEKLYQRLNKAILKRNNYRPKFKYFSDFAVEQPYLVAYLLMSENENFIVRGALGLEINLAHLREQLFPQILSLGDFPSDVTIGILDQEGSFVLGDAEKIISRPAAVQQMRDPLDFWQLALYPTLENPLLSGGDQWLYLKLWGIFALWLAMMTGAGVIVYNLRKQQRLSMQKTTFVSSITHELRTPLTSIKMFSEFLSKNTQLQDDPEAKKYLRIIRTESDRLSRLVDNVLDFARFERGDKQYQLEY
;
A
#
# COMPACT_ATOMS: atom_id res chain seq x y z
N MET A 1 -23.54 -53.40 -23.20
CA MET A 1 -24.07 -52.71 -22.00
C MET A 1 -24.19 -53.72 -20.87
N VAL A 2 -23.36 -53.61 -19.84
CA VAL A 2 -23.38 -54.51 -18.68
C VAL A 2 -24.60 -54.17 -17.82
N LYS A 3 -25.56 -55.09 -17.65
CA LYS A 3 -26.70 -54.92 -16.73
C LYS A 3 -26.18 -54.96 -15.29
N LEU A 4 -26.01 -53.78 -14.69
CA LEU A 4 -25.71 -53.63 -13.27
C LEU A 4 -26.81 -54.31 -12.43
N SER A 5 -26.43 -55.21 -11.52
CA SER A 5 -27.39 -55.86 -10.62
C SER A 5 -28.09 -54.80 -9.74
N TRP A 6 -29.32 -55.10 -9.32
CA TRP A 6 -30.16 -54.16 -8.56
C TRP A 6 -29.46 -53.63 -7.29
N GLN A 7 -28.58 -54.45 -6.68
CA GLN A 7 -27.76 -54.08 -5.52
C GLN A 7 -26.73 -52.98 -5.83
N TRP A 8 -26.11 -52.99 -7.01
CA TRP A 8 -25.15 -51.94 -7.40
C TRP A 8 -25.84 -50.61 -7.69
N LYS A 9 -27.05 -50.66 -8.26
CA LYS A 9 -27.86 -49.45 -8.45
C LYS A 9 -28.24 -48.84 -7.09
N PHE A 10 -28.62 -49.67 -6.13
CA PHE A 10 -28.96 -49.22 -4.78
C PHE A 10 -27.75 -48.64 -4.03
N ALA A 11 -26.57 -49.27 -4.15
CA ALA A 11 -25.33 -48.76 -3.57
C ALA A 11 -24.91 -47.40 -4.16
N LEU A 12 -24.99 -47.23 -5.48
CA LEU A 12 -24.71 -45.95 -6.15
C LEU A 12 -25.69 -44.85 -5.72
N LEU A 13 -26.96 -45.20 -5.54
CA LEU A 13 -28.00 -44.26 -5.09
C LEU A 13 -27.73 -43.81 -3.64
N LEU A 14 -27.34 -44.72 -2.75
CA LEU A 14 -26.95 -44.43 -1.37
C LEU A 14 -25.69 -43.56 -1.29
N ILE A 15 -24.68 -43.84 -2.12
CA ILE A 15 -23.48 -43.01 -2.22
C ILE A 15 -23.84 -41.61 -2.71
N GLY A 16 -24.67 -41.48 -3.75
CA GLY A 16 -25.15 -40.18 -4.23
C GLY A 16 -25.91 -39.39 -3.17
N LEU A 17 -26.77 -40.05 -2.39
CA LEU A 17 -27.57 -39.45 -1.32
C LEU A 17 -26.71 -38.91 -0.15
N ILE A 18 -25.50 -39.43 0.03
CA ILE A 18 -24.59 -39.01 1.10
C ILE A 18 -23.56 -37.99 0.58
N VAL A 19 -22.97 -38.27 -0.58
CA VAL A 19 -21.86 -37.49 -1.13
C VAL A 19 -22.35 -36.14 -1.64
N ILE A 20 -23.51 -36.08 -2.31
CA ILE A 20 -24.00 -34.83 -2.89
C ILE A 20 -24.37 -33.82 -1.79
N PRO A 21 -25.12 -34.16 -0.73
CA PRO A 21 -25.38 -33.23 0.37
C PRO A 21 -24.11 -32.84 1.14
N GLY A 22 -23.14 -33.76 1.29
CA GLY A 22 -21.87 -33.46 1.93
C GLY A 22 -21.04 -32.42 1.16
N ILE A 23 -20.98 -32.54 -0.18
CA ILE A 23 -20.32 -31.56 -1.05
C ILE A 23 -21.07 -30.23 -1.01
N MET A 24 -22.41 -30.24 -1.06
CA MET A 24 -23.22 -29.01 -0.95
C MET A 24 -23.00 -28.31 0.40
N LEU A 25 -23.03 -29.05 1.52
CA LEU A 25 -22.77 -28.50 2.86
C LEU A 25 -21.36 -27.91 2.95
N ALA A 26 -20.35 -28.60 2.41
CA ALA A 26 -18.99 -28.08 2.36
C ALA A 26 -18.93 -26.77 1.55
N TYR A 27 -19.52 -26.75 0.36
CA TYR A 27 -19.57 -25.57 -0.51
C TYR A 27 -20.26 -24.38 0.18
N PHE A 28 -21.47 -24.59 0.73
CA PHE A 28 -22.20 -23.55 1.44
C PHE A 28 -21.48 -23.10 2.71
N SER A 29 -20.76 -24.00 3.41
CA SER A 29 -19.97 -23.60 4.59
C SER A 29 -18.82 -22.68 4.23
N VAL A 30 -18.12 -22.95 3.11
CA VAL A 30 -17.05 -22.07 2.60
C VAL A 30 -17.62 -20.73 2.18
N GLN A 31 -18.70 -20.74 1.40
CA GLN A 31 -19.36 -19.52 0.94
C GLN A 31 -19.91 -18.67 2.10
N ALA A 32 -20.47 -19.31 3.13
CA ALA A 32 -20.95 -18.63 4.33
C ALA A 32 -19.80 -17.97 5.10
N ILE A 33 -18.67 -18.67 5.30
CA ILE A 33 -17.48 -18.12 5.98
C ILE A 33 -16.90 -16.94 5.21
N GLU A 34 -16.80 -17.06 3.88
CA GLU A 34 -16.29 -15.98 3.03
C GLU A 34 -17.22 -14.77 3.07
N SER A 35 -18.54 -14.99 3.04
CA SER A 35 -19.53 -13.92 3.18
C SER A 35 -19.50 -13.25 4.55
N GLU A 36 -19.33 -14.01 5.63
CA GLU A 36 -19.19 -13.47 6.99
C GLU A 36 -17.90 -12.67 7.14
N ARG A 37 -16.79 -13.16 6.56
CA ARG A 37 -15.51 -12.45 6.54
C ARG A 37 -15.64 -11.11 5.82
N VAL A 38 -16.17 -11.09 4.60
CA VAL A 38 -16.37 -9.86 3.83
C VAL A 38 -17.29 -8.89 4.58
N ALA A 39 -18.40 -9.38 5.16
CA ALA A 39 -19.32 -8.56 5.94
C ALA A 39 -18.69 -8.03 7.25
N TYR A 40 -17.74 -8.77 7.84
CA TYR A 40 -17.01 -8.35 9.03
C TYR A 40 -15.92 -7.32 8.70
N GLU A 41 -15.14 -7.55 7.64
CA GLU A 41 -14.16 -6.59 7.11
C GLU A 41 -14.84 -5.26 6.73
N GLN A 42 -16.01 -5.33 6.08
CA GLN A 42 -16.78 -4.15 5.73
C GLN A 42 -17.28 -3.41 6.98
N ARG A 43 -17.81 -4.11 7.99
CA ARG A 43 -18.25 -3.49 9.25
C ARG A 43 -17.11 -2.82 10.01
N ILE A 44 -15.94 -3.48 10.06
CA ILE A 44 -14.74 -2.91 10.64
C ILE A 44 -14.36 -1.63 9.90
N ARG A 45 -14.25 -1.69 8.56
CA ARG A 45 -13.90 -0.54 7.73
C ARG A 45 -14.89 0.62 7.90
N GLU A 46 -16.18 0.34 7.94
CA GLU A 46 -17.21 1.34 8.21
C GLU A 46 -17.06 1.97 9.60
N SER A 47 -16.67 1.18 10.61
CA SER A 47 -16.36 1.70 11.95
C SER A 47 -15.14 2.62 11.93
N TYR A 48 -14.05 2.21 11.28
CA TYR A 48 -12.87 3.05 11.11
C TYR A 48 -13.18 4.32 10.30
N LEU A 49 -14.02 4.26 9.27
CA LEU A 49 -14.45 5.45 8.53
C LEU A 49 -15.28 6.41 9.38
N ARG A 50 -16.12 5.92 10.31
CA ARG A 50 -16.82 6.79 11.26
C ARG A 50 -15.84 7.49 12.21
N LEU A 51 -14.85 6.75 12.71
CA LEU A 51 -13.79 7.31 13.56
C LEU A 51 -12.94 8.32 12.79
N ALA A 52 -12.64 8.07 11.52
CA ALA A 52 -11.91 8.99 10.66
C ALA A 52 -12.67 10.31 10.44
N ARG A 53 -14.00 10.24 10.23
CA ARG A 53 -14.86 11.43 10.17
C ARG A 53 -14.87 12.20 11.47
N PHE A 54 -14.99 11.50 12.61
CA PHE A 54 -14.93 12.14 13.92
C PHE A 54 -13.60 12.88 14.14
N ALA A 55 -12.48 12.24 13.80
CA ALA A 55 -11.18 12.88 13.87
C ALA A 55 -11.11 14.10 12.95
N GLU A 56 -11.60 14.00 11.71
CA GLU A 56 -11.67 15.12 10.77
C GLU A 56 -12.51 16.29 11.30
N ASP A 57 -13.67 16.01 11.91
CA ASP A 57 -14.54 17.02 12.53
C ASP A 57 -13.79 17.74 13.67
N GLU A 58 -13.09 17.02 14.54
CA GLU A 58 -12.30 17.64 15.62
C GLU A 58 -11.13 18.47 15.08
N PHE A 59 -10.46 18.04 14.00
CA PHE A 59 -9.48 18.91 13.31
C PHE A 59 -10.14 20.20 12.84
N TYR A 60 -11.29 20.08 12.17
CA TYR A 60 -12.00 21.22 11.61
C TYR A 60 -12.37 22.23 12.70
N ASP A 61 -12.89 21.75 13.83
CA ASP A 61 -13.28 22.59 14.96
C ASP A 61 -12.08 23.38 15.50
N GLN A 62 -10.88 22.78 15.61
CA GLN A 62 -9.68 23.50 16.04
C GLN A 62 -9.30 24.63 15.06
N PHE A 63 -9.38 24.39 13.76
CA PHE A 63 -9.10 25.40 12.74
C PHE A 63 -10.18 26.48 12.63
N GLU A 64 -11.44 26.14 12.88
CA GLU A 64 -12.56 27.09 12.93
C GLU A 64 -12.42 28.01 14.15
N VAL A 65 -12.12 27.46 15.34
CA VAL A 65 -11.85 28.24 16.56
C VAL A 65 -10.65 29.17 16.36
N LEU A 66 -9.57 28.68 15.74
CA LEU A 66 -8.42 29.51 15.36
C LEU A 66 -8.87 30.66 14.43
N SER A 67 -9.57 30.32 13.36
CA SER A 67 -10.06 31.28 12.36
C SER A 67 -10.92 32.37 12.99
N ASP A 68 -11.91 32.00 13.80
CA ASP A 68 -12.83 32.93 14.45
C ASP A 68 -12.12 33.81 15.45
N ARG A 69 -11.24 33.25 16.28
CA ARG A 69 -10.45 34.02 17.26
C ARG A 69 -9.59 35.07 16.56
N TRP A 70 -8.82 34.66 15.56
CA TRP A 70 -7.94 35.56 14.81
C TRP A 70 -8.74 36.60 14.03
N ILE A 71 -9.81 36.21 13.33
CA ILE A 71 -10.65 37.16 12.59
C ILE A 71 -11.32 38.15 13.55
N GLN A 72 -11.82 37.73 14.71
CA GLN A 72 -12.45 38.63 15.68
C GLN A 72 -11.45 39.63 16.27
N GLN A 73 -10.27 39.16 16.68
CA GLN A 73 -9.22 40.02 17.25
C GLN A 73 -8.66 41.01 16.21
N LEU A 74 -8.69 40.65 14.92
CA LEU A 74 -8.20 41.50 13.83
C LEU A 74 -9.22 42.55 13.33
N ARG A 75 -10.50 42.52 13.75
CA ARG A 75 -11.60 43.20 13.02
C ARG A 75 -12.30 44.33 13.80
N PRO A 76 -11.60 45.45 14.08
CA PRO A 76 -12.25 46.69 13.61
C PRO A 76 -11.44 47.63 12.71
N THR A 77 -10.10 47.81 12.75
CA THR A 77 -9.51 49.01 12.08
C THR A 77 -8.00 49.04 11.72
N ILE A 78 -7.24 47.95 11.51
CA ILE A 78 -5.76 48.03 11.67
C ILE A 78 -4.87 47.52 10.51
N PHE A 79 -5.31 47.19 9.29
CA PHE A 79 -4.35 46.59 8.31
C PHE A 79 -4.25 47.17 6.91
N VAL A 80 -4.75 48.39 6.74
CA VAL A 80 -4.25 49.37 5.77
C VAL A 80 -4.29 50.72 6.52
N ASP A 81 -3.17 51.43 6.63
CA ASP A 81 -2.96 52.71 7.36
C ASP A 81 -2.59 52.69 8.86
N ALA A 82 -2.50 51.54 9.53
CA ALA A 82 -1.96 51.49 10.89
C ALA A 82 -0.42 51.49 10.92
N ASP A 83 0.17 51.99 12.01
CA ASP A 83 1.62 52.01 12.19
C ASP A 83 2.17 50.57 12.16
N PRO A 84 3.12 50.24 11.27
CA PRO A 84 3.80 48.95 11.23
C PRO A 84 4.30 48.48 12.60
N ALA A 85 4.70 49.40 13.50
CA ALA A 85 5.14 49.02 14.84
C ALA A 85 4.00 48.46 15.71
N GLU A 86 2.80 49.05 15.65
CA GLU A 86 1.62 48.57 16.38
C GLU A 86 1.14 47.22 15.85
N GLN A 87 1.14 47.07 14.52
CA GLN A 87 0.82 45.81 13.84
C GLN A 87 1.73 44.67 14.29
N GLN A 88 3.04 44.93 14.40
CA GLN A 88 4.01 43.94 14.85
C GLN A 88 3.80 43.55 16.30
N GLN A 89 3.57 44.54 17.18
CA GLN A 89 3.37 44.27 18.60
C GLN A 89 2.11 43.43 18.85
N LEU A 90 1.03 43.72 18.11
CA LEU A 90 -0.20 42.92 18.15
C LEU A 90 0.04 41.48 17.66
N LEU A 91 0.72 41.29 16.52
CA LEU A 91 1.03 39.95 16.01
C LEU A 91 1.91 39.15 16.98
N ILE A 92 2.95 39.77 17.55
CA ILE A 92 3.81 39.11 18.56
C ILE A 92 2.97 38.65 19.77
N GLN A 93 2.06 39.50 20.25
CA GLN A 93 1.17 39.15 21.35
C GLN A 93 0.24 37.99 20.98
N MET A 94 -0.42 38.06 19.82
CA MET A 94 -1.36 37.02 19.38
C MET A 94 -0.68 35.67 19.14
N ILE A 95 0.53 35.64 18.57
CA ILE A 95 1.32 34.40 18.41
C ILE A 95 1.67 33.82 19.79
N ALA A 96 2.10 34.66 20.73
CA ALA A 96 2.44 34.20 22.09
C ALA A 96 1.24 33.63 22.86
N GLU A 97 0.02 34.07 22.55
CA GLU A 97 -1.23 33.61 23.17
C GLU A 97 -1.82 32.37 22.48
N ASP A 98 -1.38 32.02 21.25
CA ASP A 98 -1.96 30.92 20.46
C ASP A 98 -0.98 29.77 20.22
N PRO A 99 -1.11 28.63 20.94
CA PRO A 99 -0.17 27.53 20.84
C PRO A 99 -0.25 26.77 19.50
N LEU A 100 -1.28 27.01 18.68
CA LEU A 100 -1.41 26.43 17.34
C LEU A 100 -0.62 27.20 16.28
N VAL A 101 -0.08 28.38 16.59
CA VAL A 101 0.62 29.24 15.65
C VAL A 101 2.10 29.35 16.04
N ASP A 102 2.99 28.88 15.16
CA ASP A 102 4.43 28.99 15.37
C ASP A 102 4.98 30.34 14.94
N ALA A 103 4.48 30.86 13.81
CA ALA A 103 4.91 32.12 13.24
C ALA A 103 3.77 32.81 12.48
N ALA A 104 3.87 34.12 12.31
CA ALA A 104 3.00 34.89 11.43
C ALA A 104 3.81 35.68 10.42
N PHE A 105 3.16 36.00 9.30
CA PHE A 105 3.75 36.70 8.17
C PHE A 105 2.77 37.75 7.68
N LEU A 106 3.18 39.00 7.67
CA LEU A 106 2.35 40.09 7.17
C LEU A 106 2.98 40.67 5.92
N VAL A 107 2.31 40.49 4.77
CA VAL A 107 2.83 40.89 3.46
C VAL A 107 1.87 41.89 2.81
N GLN A 108 2.40 42.99 2.32
CA GLN A 108 1.65 44.02 1.60
C GLN A 108 1.59 43.75 0.09
N SER A 109 0.64 44.40 -0.59
CA SER A 109 0.41 44.24 -2.04
C SER A 109 1.58 44.67 -2.92
N ASP A 110 2.51 45.46 -2.38
CA ASP A 110 3.74 45.89 -3.04
C ASP A 110 4.93 44.95 -2.80
N GLY A 111 4.70 43.84 -2.09
CA GLY A 111 5.70 42.81 -1.79
C GLY A 111 6.56 43.11 -0.56
N ASP A 112 6.27 44.18 0.19
CA ASP A 112 6.96 44.45 1.44
C ASP A 112 6.43 43.54 2.56
N VAL A 113 7.38 42.98 3.31
CA VAL A 113 7.12 42.14 4.47
C VAL A 113 7.13 43.04 5.70
N VAL A 114 5.96 43.24 6.29
CA VAL A 114 5.77 44.03 7.51
C VAL A 114 6.17 43.22 8.74
N PHE A 115 5.96 41.91 8.72
CA PHE A 115 6.35 41.02 9.81
C PHE A 115 6.72 39.62 9.27
N PRO A 116 7.77 38.97 9.81
CA PRO A 116 8.73 39.47 10.79
C PRO A 116 9.74 40.49 10.22
N LYS A 117 10.27 41.40 11.06
CA LYS A 117 11.29 42.41 10.68
C LYS A 117 12.62 41.82 10.21
N SER A 118 12.89 40.56 10.57
CA SER A 118 14.05 39.78 10.11
C SER A 118 14.09 39.66 8.59
N LEU A 119 12.92 39.66 7.94
CA LEU A 119 12.80 39.62 6.49
C LEU A 119 12.91 41.03 5.91
N HIS A 120 13.90 41.24 5.05
CA HIS A 120 14.15 42.56 4.45
C HIS A 120 12.98 43.02 3.57
N PRO A 121 12.65 44.34 3.55
CA PRO A 121 11.77 44.93 2.55
C PRO A 121 12.29 44.57 1.16
N GLY A 122 11.44 43.96 0.33
CA GLY A 122 11.83 43.48 -0.99
C GLY A 122 12.50 42.11 -1.08
N ALA A 123 12.57 41.32 0.00
CA ALA A 123 12.92 39.89 -0.07
C ALA A 123 12.03 39.11 -1.06
N VAL A 124 10.79 39.57 -1.26
CA VAL A 124 9.85 39.06 -2.27
C VAL A 124 9.86 39.89 -3.56
N ARG A 125 10.23 41.19 -3.48
CA ARG A 125 10.35 42.07 -4.66
C ARG A 125 11.40 41.60 -5.65
N LEU A 126 12.41 40.82 -5.23
CA LEU A 126 13.44 40.30 -6.15
C LEU A 126 12.92 39.26 -7.16
N ASN A 127 11.70 38.73 -6.96
CA ASN A 127 10.99 37.90 -7.94
C ASN A 127 9.75 38.58 -8.56
N ALA A 128 9.39 39.78 -8.09
CA ALA A 128 8.45 40.66 -8.77
C ALA A 128 9.23 41.53 -9.77
N PRO A 129 8.71 41.82 -10.97
CA PRO A 129 9.32 42.86 -11.80
C PRO A 129 9.40 44.15 -10.99
N GLU A 130 10.54 44.84 -11.08
CA GLU A 130 10.67 46.23 -10.63
C GLU A 130 9.49 47.01 -11.20
N ALA A 131 8.57 47.42 -10.33
CA ALA A 131 7.54 48.45 -10.51
C ALA A 131 7.19 48.83 -11.96
N GLU A 132 6.66 47.90 -12.75
CA GLU A 132 5.87 48.16 -13.95
C GLU A 132 4.66 47.24 -13.92
N SER A 133 3.54 47.71 -14.45
CA SER A 133 2.22 47.15 -14.17
C SER A 133 2.16 45.64 -14.44
N LEU A 134 1.37 44.88 -13.67
CA LEU A 134 1.18 43.43 -13.90
C LEU A 134 0.79 43.10 -15.37
N SER A 135 0.16 44.03 -16.09
CA SER A 135 -0.10 43.93 -17.54
C SER A 135 1.17 43.92 -18.40
N ASP A 136 2.19 44.70 -18.04
CA ASP A 136 3.48 44.76 -18.76
C ASP A 136 4.29 43.46 -18.52
N LEU A 137 4.23 42.90 -17.30
CA LEU A 137 4.87 41.62 -16.99
C LEU A 137 4.31 40.47 -17.82
N ASP A 138 2.99 40.39 -17.96
CA ASP A 138 2.34 39.35 -18.76
C ASP A 138 2.75 39.44 -20.23
N GLU A 139 2.88 40.64 -20.79
CA GLU A 139 3.37 40.84 -22.15
C GLU A 139 4.82 40.33 -22.31
N TRP A 140 5.72 40.72 -21.41
CA TRP A 140 7.11 40.28 -21.46
C TRP A 140 7.26 38.78 -21.19
N LEU A 141 6.44 38.18 -20.32
CA LEU A 141 6.39 36.73 -20.10
C LEU A 141 5.92 35.98 -21.34
N GLN A 142 4.87 36.46 -22.02
CA GLN A 142 4.40 35.86 -23.27
C GLN A 142 5.45 35.99 -24.38
N LYS A 143 6.13 37.14 -24.47
CA LYS A 143 7.23 37.34 -25.41
C LYS A 143 8.42 36.43 -25.09
N PHE A 144 8.77 36.28 -23.81
CA PHE A 144 9.79 35.34 -23.35
C PHE A 144 9.45 33.92 -23.76
N ARG A 145 8.26 33.41 -23.42
CA ARG A 145 7.82 32.04 -23.79
C ARG A 145 7.95 31.78 -25.28
N ARG A 146 7.45 32.69 -26.13
CA ARG A 146 7.57 32.55 -27.60
C ARG A 146 9.02 32.49 -28.07
N LEU A 147 9.89 33.34 -27.52
CA LEU A 147 11.31 33.34 -27.89
C LEU A 147 12.05 32.11 -27.35
N SER A 148 11.74 31.67 -26.14
CA SER A 148 12.29 30.44 -25.56
C SER A 148 11.86 29.20 -26.35
N GLU A 149 10.58 29.08 -26.71
CA GLU A 149 10.06 27.99 -27.57
C GLU A 149 10.77 27.99 -28.93
N LEU A 150 10.98 29.16 -29.53
CA LEU A 150 11.72 29.29 -30.78
C LEU A 150 13.19 28.88 -30.61
N ALA A 151 13.83 29.27 -29.52
CA ALA A 151 15.21 28.89 -29.21
C ALA A 151 15.36 27.37 -29.01
N GLU A 152 14.43 26.74 -28.29
CA GLU A 152 14.37 25.28 -28.13
C GLU A 152 14.16 24.57 -29.48
N GLU A 153 13.32 25.11 -30.36
CA GLU A 153 13.14 24.58 -31.72
C GLU A 153 14.47 24.65 -32.52
N PHE A 154 15.18 25.77 -32.43
CA PHE A 154 16.50 25.90 -33.06
C PHE A 154 17.52 24.93 -32.47
N GLU A 155 17.58 24.79 -31.15
CA GLU A 155 18.54 23.91 -30.48
C GLU A 155 18.28 22.43 -30.78
N PHE A 156 17.07 21.94 -30.51
CA PHE A 156 16.78 20.51 -30.51
C PHE A 156 16.26 19.99 -31.84
N ASN A 157 15.34 20.71 -32.50
CA ASN A 157 14.70 20.22 -33.72
C ASN A 157 15.53 20.51 -34.97
N ARG A 158 16.16 21.69 -35.01
CA ARG A 158 16.93 22.16 -36.16
C ARG A 158 18.44 21.98 -35.99
N SER A 159 18.90 21.60 -34.80
CA SER A 159 20.33 21.42 -34.47
C SER A 159 21.18 22.66 -34.79
N MET A 160 20.63 23.84 -34.52
CA MET A 160 21.24 25.17 -34.74
C MET A 160 21.43 25.91 -33.40
N PRO A 161 22.36 25.46 -32.54
CA PRO A 161 22.53 26.03 -31.20
C PRO A 161 23.02 27.48 -31.20
N ASP A 162 23.74 27.94 -32.24
CA ASP A 162 24.14 29.35 -32.37
C ASP A 162 22.93 30.27 -32.55
N SER A 163 21.87 29.79 -33.21
CA SER A 163 20.62 30.55 -33.36
C SER A 163 19.86 30.63 -32.04
N ALA A 164 19.86 29.55 -31.26
CA ALA A 164 19.29 29.53 -29.91
C ALA A 164 20.06 30.48 -28.97
N LEU A 165 21.39 30.45 -28.98
CA LEU A 165 22.25 31.38 -28.23
C LEU A 165 21.98 32.84 -28.61
N ALA A 166 21.85 33.14 -29.90
CA ALA A 166 21.56 34.49 -30.36
C ALA A 166 20.22 35.02 -29.81
N ILE A 167 19.20 34.15 -29.71
CA ILE A 167 17.91 34.50 -29.11
C ILE A 167 18.08 34.79 -27.61
N PHE A 168 18.75 33.93 -26.85
CA PHE A 168 18.92 34.14 -25.42
C PHE A 168 19.83 35.34 -25.10
N HIS A 169 20.87 35.60 -25.88
CA HIS A 169 21.66 36.83 -25.73
C HIS A 169 20.82 38.08 -25.99
N LYS A 170 19.91 38.03 -26.97
CA LYS A 170 18.96 39.11 -27.20
C LYS A 170 18.02 39.31 -26.01
N ILE A 171 17.54 38.22 -25.39
CA ILE A 171 16.74 38.31 -24.17
C ILE A 171 17.56 38.92 -23.03
N GLU A 172 18.80 38.47 -22.80
CA GLU A 172 19.70 39.01 -21.77
C GLU A 172 19.90 40.53 -21.94
N GLN A 173 20.02 41.03 -23.17
CA GLN A 173 20.30 42.44 -23.45
C GLN A 173 19.05 43.32 -23.45
N ASP A 174 17.98 42.87 -24.12
CA ASP A 174 16.85 43.73 -24.49
C ASP A 174 15.69 43.68 -23.48
N PHE A 175 15.59 42.64 -22.64
CA PHE A 175 14.46 42.50 -21.74
C PHE A 175 14.60 43.43 -20.52
N PRO A 176 13.56 44.21 -20.18
CA PRO A 176 13.59 45.08 -18.99
C PRO A 176 13.56 44.27 -17.70
N VAL A 177 12.96 43.08 -17.72
CA VAL A 177 12.73 42.24 -16.53
C VAL A 177 14.02 41.50 -16.13
N PRO A 178 14.65 41.80 -14.98
CA PRO A 178 15.90 41.17 -14.52
C PRO A 178 15.80 39.64 -14.41
N ARG A 179 14.68 39.12 -13.93
CA ARG A 179 14.43 37.68 -13.79
C ARG A 179 14.50 36.95 -15.13
N LEU A 180 13.90 37.51 -16.19
CA LEU A 180 13.91 36.90 -17.52
C LEU A 180 15.32 36.90 -18.13
N ARG A 181 16.10 37.96 -17.86
CA ARG A 181 17.53 38.01 -18.23
C ARG A 181 18.35 36.95 -17.49
N ALA A 182 18.06 36.72 -16.21
CA ALA A 182 18.73 35.68 -15.43
C ALA A 182 18.41 34.27 -15.96
N ILE A 183 17.16 34.00 -16.32
CA ILE A 183 16.77 32.72 -16.94
C ILE A 183 17.48 32.54 -18.29
N ALA A 184 17.53 33.59 -19.12
CA ALA A 184 18.26 33.53 -20.38
C ALA A 184 19.76 33.23 -20.19
N LEU A 185 20.41 33.81 -19.18
CA LEU A 185 21.80 33.48 -18.82
C LEU A 185 21.97 32.01 -18.39
N SER A 186 20.99 31.46 -17.66
CA SER A 186 20.99 30.04 -17.28
C SER A 186 20.94 29.15 -18.53
N GLU A 187 20.07 29.48 -19.49
CA GLU A 187 19.97 28.75 -20.77
C GLU A 187 21.23 28.89 -21.63
N ILE A 188 21.81 30.08 -21.73
CA ILE A 188 23.11 30.29 -22.42
C ILE A 188 24.19 29.39 -21.81
N SER A 189 24.28 29.37 -20.48
CA SER A 189 25.24 28.52 -19.77
C SER A 189 24.99 27.04 -20.04
N ARG A 190 23.72 26.60 -20.02
CA ARG A 190 23.32 25.23 -20.34
C ARG A 190 23.73 24.82 -21.76
N ILE A 191 23.48 25.68 -22.75
CA ILE A 191 23.82 25.40 -24.15
C ILE A 191 25.35 25.28 -24.31
N HIS A 192 26.13 26.19 -23.72
CA HIS A 192 27.60 26.08 -23.73
C HIS A 192 28.08 24.78 -23.05
N LEU A 193 27.45 24.39 -21.94
CA LEU A 193 27.78 23.14 -21.25
C LEU A 193 27.52 21.91 -22.14
N TYR A 194 26.36 21.83 -22.82
CA TYR A 194 26.06 20.73 -23.73
C TYR A 194 26.98 20.66 -24.95
N ARG A 195 27.52 21.82 -25.37
CA ARG A 195 28.49 21.92 -26.47
C ARG A 195 29.93 21.65 -26.05
N ALA A 196 30.19 21.29 -24.79
CA ALA A 196 31.53 21.15 -24.23
C ALA A 196 32.37 22.44 -24.30
N GLU A 197 31.72 23.61 -24.34
CA GLU A 197 32.37 24.92 -24.31
C GLU A 197 32.55 25.37 -22.85
N TRP A 198 33.37 24.61 -22.11
CA TRP A 198 33.46 24.66 -20.65
C TRP A 198 33.77 26.05 -20.10
N LYS A 199 34.69 26.77 -20.74
CA LYS A 199 35.08 28.12 -20.32
C LYS A 199 33.92 29.11 -20.46
N SER A 200 33.20 29.07 -21.59
CA SER A 200 32.05 29.95 -21.82
C SER A 200 30.89 29.65 -20.87
N ALA A 201 30.63 28.36 -20.59
CA ALA A 201 29.65 27.94 -19.59
C ALA A 201 30.04 28.44 -18.18
N TYR A 202 31.30 28.27 -17.78
CA TYR A 202 31.81 28.75 -16.49
C TYR A 202 31.67 30.27 -16.34
N GLU A 203 32.13 31.04 -17.32
CA GLU A 203 32.07 32.50 -17.31
C GLU A 203 30.62 33.02 -17.28
N THR A 204 29.72 32.36 -18.01
CA THR A 204 28.29 32.70 -18.02
C THR A 204 27.63 32.40 -16.68
N SER A 205 27.88 31.22 -16.09
CA SER A 205 27.39 30.85 -14.76
C SER A 205 27.89 31.80 -13.68
N GLN A 206 29.17 32.17 -13.70
CA GLN A 206 29.71 33.15 -12.76
C GLN A 206 29.10 34.55 -12.95
N ARG A 207 28.76 34.94 -14.18
CA ARG A 207 28.06 36.20 -14.46
C ARG A 207 26.65 36.19 -13.89
N LEU A 208 25.93 35.07 -14.06
CA LEU A 208 24.61 34.87 -13.47
C LEU A 208 24.67 35.00 -11.95
N ILE A 209 25.58 34.29 -11.29
CA ILE A 209 25.71 34.33 -9.82
C ILE A 209 26.03 35.76 -9.34
N ARG A 210 26.94 36.48 -10.02
CA ARG A 210 27.34 37.84 -9.63
C ARG A 210 26.26 38.88 -9.86
N ARG A 211 25.52 38.79 -10.98
CA ARG A 211 24.56 39.82 -11.40
C ARG A 211 23.16 39.57 -10.85
N TYR A 212 22.81 38.30 -10.62
CA TYR A 212 21.46 37.87 -10.24
C TYR A 212 21.49 36.79 -9.14
N PRO A 213 22.13 37.05 -7.97
CA PRO A 213 22.34 36.03 -6.93
C PRO A 213 21.06 35.43 -6.35
N GLN A 214 19.95 36.19 -6.37
CA GLN A 214 18.65 35.76 -5.84
C GLN A 214 17.65 35.36 -6.93
N ALA A 215 18.03 35.37 -8.21
CA ALA A 215 17.08 35.10 -9.28
C ALA A 215 16.61 33.64 -9.29
N ARG A 216 15.34 33.47 -9.67
CA ARG A 216 14.67 32.18 -9.78
C ARG A 216 14.09 31.94 -11.15
N ASP A 217 14.07 30.67 -11.56
CA ASP A 217 13.41 30.25 -12.79
C ASP A 217 11.88 30.31 -12.68
N LEU A 218 11.17 29.89 -13.73
CA LEU A 218 9.70 29.88 -13.73
C LEU A 218 9.09 28.84 -12.78
N ASN A 219 9.87 27.82 -12.37
CA ASN A 219 9.48 26.78 -11.42
C ASN A 219 9.92 27.10 -9.99
N ASN A 220 10.38 28.33 -9.75
CA ASN A 220 10.85 28.82 -8.47
C ASN A 220 12.15 28.20 -7.96
N LEU A 221 12.94 27.58 -8.85
CA LEU A 221 14.29 27.12 -8.54
C LEU A 221 15.26 28.29 -8.52
N HIS A 222 16.05 28.41 -7.45
CA HIS A 222 17.16 29.34 -7.38
C HIS A 222 18.23 29.04 -8.44
N LEU A 223 18.38 29.94 -9.41
CA LEU A 223 19.31 29.79 -10.52
C LEU A 223 20.78 29.75 -10.05
N ARG A 224 21.09 30.31 -8.88
CA ARG A 224 22.44 30.26 -8.30
C ARG A 224 22.92 28.83 -8.04
N PHE A 225 22.05 27.93 -7.57
CA PHE A 225 22.45 26.55 -7.25
C PHE A 225 22.75 25.79 -8.53
N TYR A 226 21.91 25.97 -9.55
CA TYR A 226 22.17 25.44 -10.88
C TYR A 226 23.48 25.99 -11.45
N ALA A 227 23.68 27.30 -11.43
CA ALA A 227 24.90 27.92 -11.96
C ALA A 227 26.17 27.47 -11.21
N LYS A 228 26.14 27.36 -9.87
CA LYS A 228 27.25 26.82 -9.07
C LYS A 228 27.52 25.36 -9.42
N PHE A 229 26.48 24.54 -9.59
CA PHE A 229 26.63 23.16 -10.06
C PHE A 229 27.27 23.08 -11.46
N VAL A 230 26.84 23.95 -12.39
CA VAL A 230 27.48 24.06 -13.71
C VAL A 230 28.94 24.46 -13.55
N CYS A 231 29.28 25.41 -12.68
CA CYS A 231 30.67 25.80 -12.42
C CYS A 231 31.52 24.59 -12.00
N VAL A 232 31.06 23.79 -11.03
CA VAL A 232 31.76 22.57 -10.58
C VAL A 232 32.00 21.62 -11.76
N ASN A 233 30.98 21.34 -12.57
CA ASN A 233 31.11 20.43 -13.71
C ASN A 233 32.06 20.98 -14.76
N THR A 234 32.02 22.28 -15.06
CA THR A 234 32.92 22.90 -16.04
C THR A 234 34.37 22.87 -15.56
N LEU A 235 34.63 23.15 -14.27
CA LEU A 235 35.98 23.09 -13.68
C LEU A 235 36.53 21.67 -13.72
N GLU A 236 35.69 20.69 -13.41
CA GLU A 236 36.04 19.27 -13.53
C GLU A 236 36.42 18.90 -14.98
N ASN A 237 35.61 19.28 -15.96
CA ASN A 237 35.88 18.96 -17.37
C ASN A 237 37.11 19.70 -17.92
N MET A 238 37.45 20.87 -17.36
CA MET A 238 38.69 21.60 -17.66
C MET A 238 39.91 21.05 -16.90
N GLN A 239 39.74 20.03 -16.06
CA GLN A 239 40.77 19.44 -15.19
C GLN A 239 41.38 20.41 -14.17
N LEU A 240 40.64 21.46 -13.79
CA LEU A 240 41.05 22.45 -12.79
C LEU A 240 40.63 21.99 -11.39
N MET A 241 41.29 20.93 -10.90
CA MET A 241 40.94 20.29 -9.62
C MET A 241 41.06 21.27 -8.44
N ASP A 242 42.13 22.07 -8.39
CA ASP A 242 42.36 23.05 -7.32
C ASP A 242 41.18 24.03 -7.11
N GLU A 243 40.35 24.27 -8.14
CA GLU A 243 39.15 25.08 -8.06
C GLU A 243 37.86 24.25 -7.93
N ALA A 244 37.83 23.03 -8.47
CA ALA A 244 36.62 22.20 -8.55
C ALA A 244 36.10 21.73 -7.18
N MET A 245 36.98 21.21 -6.30
CA MET A 245 36.55 20.75 -4.97
C MET A 245 36.11 21.92 -4.07
N PRO A 246 36.84 23.05 -3.99
CA PRO A 246 36.35 24.23 -3.27
C PRO A 246 35.00 24.74 -3.79
N ALA A 247 34.78 24.79 -5.11
CA ALA A 247 33.50 25.19 -5.68
C ALA A 247 32.35 24.23 -5.32
N LEU A 248 32.65 22.92 -5.22
CA LEU A 248 31.67 21.92 -4.81
C LEU A 248 31.30 22.07 -3.34
N LEU A 249 32.29 22.30 -2.47
CA LEU A 249 32.04 22.53 -1.04
C LEU A 249 31.32 23.85 -0.79
N ASP A 250 31.62 24.90 -1.57
CA ASP A 250 30.87 26.17 -1.55
C ASP A 250 29.40 25.97 -1.97
N LEU A 251 29.14 25.18 -3.02
CA LEU A 251 27.77 24.82 -3.41
C LEU A 251 27.06 24.07 -2.27
N TYR A 252 27.73 23.11 -1.61
CA TYR A 252 27.12 22.35 -0.53
C TYR A 252 26.83 23.23 0.70
N GLN A 253 27.77 24.11 1.05
CA GLN A 253 27.59 25.08 2.11
C GLN A 253 26.43 26.05 1.80
N ASP A 254 26.36 26.61 0.59
CA ASP A 254 25.30 27.52 0.18
C ASP A 254 23.92 26.83 0.16
N LEU A 255 23.86 25.55 -0.25
CA LEU A 255 22.63 24.75 -0.19
C LEU A 255 22.16 24.51 1.25
N LEU A 256 23.09 24.29 2.19
CA LEU A 256 22.75 24.14 3.61
C LEU A 256 22.37 25.47 4.26
N ASP A 257 23.08 26.54 3.93
CA ASP A 257 22.86 27.87 4.46
C ASP A 257 21.53 28.48 4.00
N ASN A 258 21.00 28.01 2.86
CA ASN A 258 19.73 28.45 2.29
C ASN A 258 18.80 27.26 1.99
N SER A 259 18.89 26.18 2.77
CA SER A 259 18.07 24.96 2.58
C SER A 259 16.58 25.24 2.73
N ASP A 260 16.28 26.35 3.37
CA ASP A 260 14.98 26.88 3.73
C ASP A 260 14.30 27.62 2.56
N GLU A 261 15.05 27.87 1.47
CA GLU A 261 14.59 28.52 0.24
C GLU A 261 14.25 27.52 -0.90
N VAL A 262 14.47 26.22 -0.69
CA VAL A 262 14.26 25.15 -1.70
C VAL A 262 13.31 24.06 -1.19
N ASN A 263 12.55 23.45 -2.11
CA ASN A 263 11.67 22.34 -1.74
C ASN A 263 12.43 21.00 -1.61
N ARG A 264 11.73 19.96 -1.15
CA ARG A 264 12.26 18.59 -1.03
C ARG A 264 13.02 18.11 -2.25
N VAL A 265 12.32 18.11 -3.38
CA VAL A 265 12.79 17.52 -4.63
C VAL A 265 14.04 18.25 -5.12
N GLN A 266 14.04 19.58 -5.04
CA GLN A 266 15.19 20.41 -5.43
C GLN A 266 16.38 20.19 -4.50
N TYR A 267 16.16 20.15 -3.18
CA TYR A 267 17.23 19.92 -2.23
C TYR A 267 17.89 18.54 -2.44
N GLU A 268 17.07 17.48 -2.53
CA GLU A 268 17.55 16.12 -2.82
C GLU A 268 18.29 16.05 -4.14
N PHE A 269 17.77 16.71 -5.19
CA PHE A 269 18.41 16.81 -6.50
C PHE A 269 19.83 17.38 -6.42
N PHE A 270 20.05 18.49 -5.71
CA PHE A 270 21.40 19.07 -5.60
C PHE A 270 22.27 18.27 -4.64
N LEU A 271 21.73 17.77 -3.53
CA LEU A 271 22.46 16.97 -2.56
C LEU A 271 23.02 15.69 -3.21
N GLU A 272 22.21 14.99 -4.00
CA GLU A 272 22.62 13.78 -4.71
C GLU A 272 23.78 14.09 -5.67
N ARG A 273 23.68 15.18 -6.44
CA ARG A 273 24.75 15.65 -7.33
C ARG A 273 26.01 16.02 -6.58
N ILE A 274 25.88 16.70 -5.45
CA ILE A 274 27.02 17.04 -4.59
C ILE A 274 27.73 15.77 -4.12
N GLN A 275 26.98 14.78 -3.64
CA GLN A 275 27.51 13.49 -3.20
C GLN A 275 28.23 12.74 -4.33
N GLN A 276 27.62 12.69 -5.51
CA GLN A 276 28.19 12.05 -6.69
C GLN A 276 29.48 12.74 -7.14
N ASN A 277 29.47 14.07 -7.26
CA ASN A 277 30.64 14.85 -7.65
C ASN A 277 31.76 14.75 -6.59
N PHE A 278 31.43 14.75 -5.29
CA PHE A 278 32.43 14.61 -4.22
C PHE A 278 33.15 13.26 -4.33
N LYS A 279 32.39 12.17 -4.50
CA LYS A 279 32.94 10.82 -4.69
C LYS A 279 33.84 10.73 -5.92
N LYS A 280 33.48 11.42 -7.00
CA LYS A 280 34.23 11.45 -8.26
C LYS A 280 35.52 12.27 -8.14
N LEU A 281 35.43 13.47 -7.57
CA LEU A 281 36.55 14.41 -7.49
C LEU A 281 37.59 14.02 -6.44
N ILE A 282 37.19 13.47 -5.30
CA ILE A 282 38.11 13.24 -4.16
C ILE A 282 39.32 12.37 -4.51
N GLY A 283 39.18 11.44 -5.46
CA GLY A 283 40.27 10.57 -5.90
C GLY A 283 41.40 11.26 -6.66
N ALA A 284 41.18 12.49 -7.15
CA ALA A 284 42.17 13.26 -7.90
C ALA A 284 43.19 13.99 -7.01
N TYR A 285 42.96 14.06 -5.70
CA TYR A 285 43.78 14.80 -4.74
C TYR A 285 44.78 13.90 -4.01
N THR A 286 45.81 14.51 -3.42
CA THR A 286 46.78 13.80 -2.58
C THR A 286 46.15 13.28 -1.28
N PRO A 287 46.73 12.27 -0.60
CA PRO A 287 46.16 11.72 0.64
C PRO A 287 45.89 12.78 1.73
N ASP A 288 46.77 13.78 1.86
CA ASP A 288 46.62 14.86 2.85
C ASP A 288 45.45 15.79 2.51
N GLU A 289 45.32 16.19 1.24
CA GLU A 289 44.18 16.97 0.74
C GLU A 289 42.87 16.19 0.84
N GLN A 290 42.90 14.89 0.54
CA GLN A 290 41.73 14.02 0.70
C GLN A 290 41.25 14.01 2.15
N ALA A 291 42.17 13.88 3.12
CA ALA A 291 41.82 13.93 4.53
C ALA A 291 41.20 15.29 4.90
N HIS A 292 41.78 16.39 4.40
CA HIS A 292 41.26 17.74 4.61
C HIS A 292 39.84 17.93 4.06
N PHE A 293 39.62 17.60 2.78
CA PHE A 293 38.30 17.76 2.15
C PHE A 293 37.24 16.81 2.73
N ARG A 294 37.61 15.58 3.11
CA ARG A 294 36.70 14.66 3.81
C ARG A 294 36.25 15.22 5.16
N SER A 295 37.15 15.86 5.91
CA SER A 295 36.81 16.52 7.18
C SER A 295 35.80 17.64 6.96
N ILE A 296 36.04 18.54 6.00
CA ILE A 296 35.08 19.63 5.67
C ILE A 296 33.72 19.05 5.25
N TYR A 297 33.74 18.05 4.37
CA TYR A 297 32.52 17.42 3.89
C TYR A 297 31.72 16.73 5.00
N GLN A 298 32.39 16.01 5.91
CA GLN A 298 31.77 15.40 7.09
C GLN A 298 31.17 16.46 8.02
N ASN A 299 31.90 17.55 8.29
CA ASN A 299 31.37 18.66 9.08
C ASN A 299 30.09 19.24 8.44
N LEU A 300 30.05 19.41 7.12
CA LEU A 300 28.85 19.87 6.41
C LEU A 300 27.71 18.85 6.49
N GLN A 301 27.98 17.55 6.43
CA GLN A 301 26.96 16.49 6.61
C GLN A 301 26.35 16.48 8.00
N GLU A 302 27.12 16.80 9.04
CA GLU A 302 26.64 16.82 10.42
C GLU A 302 25.83 18.09 10.77
N ARG A 303 25.87 19.12 9.92
CA ARG A 303 25.06 20.33 10.12
C ARG A 303 23.57 20.00 10.00
N LYS A 304 22.80 20.38 11.02
CA LYS A 304 21.33 20.31 10.94
C LYS A 304 20.84 21.26 9.84
N LYS A 305 19.93 20.73 8.99
CA LYS A 305 19.15 21.53 8.03
C LYS A 305 18.46 22.68 8.78
N LYS A 306 18.37 23.87 8.18
CA LYS A 306 17.54 24.93 8.73
C LYS A 306 16.07 24.49 8.69
N SER A 307 15.26 24.92 9.66
CA SER A 307 13.81 24.79 9.57
C SER A 307 13.30 25.60 8.37
N ILE A 308 12.02 25.41 8.00
CA ILE A 308 11.40 26.13 6.88
C ILE A 308 11.72 27.62 6.96
N GLY A 309 12.09 28.19 5.81
CA GLY A 309 12.55 29.56 5.72
C GLY A 309 11.35 30.46 5.71
N GLU A 310 11.27 31.38 6.67
CA GLU A 310 10.27 32.45 6.70
C GLU A 310 10.11 33.08 5.29
N THR A 311 11.22 33.24 4.55
CA THR A 311 11.27 33.72 3.16
C THR A 311 10.47 32.88 2.17
N TYR A 312 10.55 31.54 2.23
CA TYR A 312 9.85 30.65 1.30
C TYR A 312 8.33 30.67 1.55
N ILE A 313 7.91 30.65 2.81
CA ILE A 313 6.50 30.76 3.19
C ILE A 313 5.92 32.09 2.69
N VAL A 314 6.62 33.19 2.97
CA VAL A 314 6.24 34.55 2.55
C VAL A 314 6.11 34.65 1.03
N GLU A 315 7.03 34.04 0.27
CA GLU A 315 6.95 34.06 -1.19
C GLU A 315 5.73 33.28 -1.71
N LYS A 316 5.47 32.08 -1.18
CA LYS A 316 4.28 31.28 -1.55
C LYS A 316 2.98 31.99 -1.16
N LEU A 317 3.00 32.74 -0.07
CA LEU A 317 1.90 33.60 0.37
C LEU A 317 1.71 34.76 -0.62
N TYR A 318 2.79 35.44 -1.01
CA TYR A 318 2.74 36.57 -1.94
C TYR A 318 2.27 36.17 -3.34
N GLN A 319 2.68 35.00 -3.85
CA GLN A 319 2.16 34.48 -5.13
C GLN A 319 0.63 34.32 -5.10
N ARG A 320 0.08 33.87 -3.96
CA ARG A 320 -1.38 33.74 -3.77
C ARG A 320 -2.05 35.11 -3.66
N LEU A 321 -1.42 36.06 -2.96
CA LEU A 321 -1.85 37.45 -2.88
C LEU A 321 -1.95 38.08 -4.28
N ASN A 322 -0.89 37.99 -5.09
CA ASN A 322 -0.87 38.52 -6.47
C ASN A 322 -1.98 37.93 -7.34
N LYS A 323 -2.17 36.61 -7.30
CA LYS A 323 -3.26 35.95 -8.04
C LYS A 323 -4.64 36.44 -7.61
N ALA A 324 -4.82 36.79 -6.34
CA ALA A 324 -6.07 37.33 -5.82
C ALA A 324 -6.30 38.77 -6.26
N ILE A 325 -5.26 39.63 -6.20
CA ILE A 325 -5.30 41.03 -6.66
C ILE A 325 -5.71 41.08 -8.14
N LEU A 326 -5.09 40.24 -8.99
CA LEU A 326 -5.38 40.18 -10.43
C LEU A 326 -6.84 39.82 -10.74
N LYS A 327 -7.43 38.90 -9.98
CA LYS A 327 -8.77 38.38 -10.26
C LYS A 327 -9.90 39.34 -9.87
N ARG A 328 -9.62 40.42 -9.12
CA ARG A 328 -10.63 41.41 -8.64
C ARG A 328 -11.90 40.75 -8.08
N ASN A 329 -11.75 39.65 -7.33
CA ASN A 329 -12.89 38.91 -6.79
C ASN A 329 -13.46 39.59 -5.54
N ASN A 330 -14.78 39.57 -5.37
CA ASN A 330 -15.43 39.90 -4.09
C ASN A 330 -14.90 38.94 -3.01
N TYR A 331 -14.33 39.49 -1.94
CA TYR A 331 -13.60 38.72 -0.93
C TYR A 331 -14.27 38.79 0.44
N ARG A 332 -14.77 37.65 0.93
CA ARG A 332 -15.11 37.52 2.35
C ARG A 332 -13.88 37.04 3.12
N PRO A 333 -13.51 37.66 4.25
CA PRO A 333 -12.39 37.20 5.07
C PRO A 333 -12.72 35.80 5.61
N LYS A 334 -11.99 34.81 5.10
CA LYS A 334 -11.95 33.43 5.54
C LYS A 334 -10.51 32.96 5.36
N PHE A 335 -9.98 32.26 6.35
CA PHE A 335 -8.70 31.59 6.20
C PHE A 335 -8.75 30.55 5.08
N LYS A 336 -7.71 30.55 4.27
CA LYS A 336 -7.40 29.53 3.28
C LYS A 336 -6.11 28.86 3.71
N TYR A 337 -5.85 27.66 3.21
CA TYR A 337 -4.72 26.88 3.68
C TYR A 337 -3.88 26.40 2.50
N PHE A 338 -2.61 26.17 2.75
CA PHE A 338 -1.76 25.37 1.89
C PHE A 338 -0.73 24.63 2.72
N SER A 339 -0.39 23.43 2.27
CA SER A 339 0.68 22.63 2.83
C SER A 339 1.64 22.23 1.70
N ASP A 340 2.91 22.08 2.04
CA ASP A 340 3.99 21.61 1.17
C ASP A 340 5.11 21.05 2.07
N PHE A 341 6.19 20.57 1.47
CA PHE A 341 7.39 20.11 2.16
C PHE A 341 8.58 21.03 1.86
N ALA A 342 9.16 21.62 2.91
CA ALA A 342 10.47 22.24 2.81
C ALA A 342 11.51 21.21 3.24
N VAL A 343 12.29 20.73 2.27
CA VAL A 343 13.14 19.55 2.42
C VAL A 343 12.33 18.33 2.91
N GLU A 344 12.35 17.96 4.18
CA GLU A 344 11.60 16.80 4.71
C GLU A 344 10.64 17.19 5.83
N GLN A 345 10.54 18.49 6.12
CA GLN A 345 9.64 18.99 7.15
C GLN A 345 8.35 19.45 6.46
N PRO A 346 7.22 18.80 6.75
CA PRO A 346 5.94 19.30 6.30
C PRO A 346 5.65 20.62 7.01
N TYR A 347 4.94 21.49 6.34
CA TYR A 347 4.42 22.70 6.96
C TYR A 347 2.98 22.95 6.51
N LEU A 348 2.26 23.71 7.31
CA LEU A 348 0.91 24.16 7.00
C LEU A 348 0.82 25.65 7.26
N VAL A 349 0.35 26.40 6.26
CA VAL A 349 0.14 27.84 6.39
C VAL A 349 -1.34 28.15 6.20
N ALA A 350 -1.95 28.71 7.23
CA ALA A 350 -3.25 29.37 7.14
C ALA A 350 -3.03 30.80 6.68
N TYR A 351 -3.78 31.29 5.70
CA TYR A 351 -3.66 32.66 5.23
C TYR A 351 -4.99 33.35 5.00
N LEU A 352 -5.00 34.64 5.30
CA LEU A 352 -6.11 35.55 5.17
C LEU A 352 -5.71 36.68 4.21
N LEU A 353 -6.49 36.90 3.16
CA LEU A 353 -6.30 38.07 2.30
C LEU A 353 -6.99 39.27 2.98
N MET A 354 -6.38 40.44 2.90
CA MET A 354 -6.84 41.62 3.61
C MET A 354 -7.30 42.67 2.61
N SER A 355 -8.44 43.30 2.89
CA SER A 355 -9.05 44.35 2.05
C SER A 355 -9.18 45.65 2.83
N GLU A 356 -8.94 46.77 2.15
CA GLU A 356 -9.01 48.13 2.70
C GLU A 356 -10.44 48.56 3.05
N ASN A 357 -11.44 48.07 2.29
CA ASN A 357 -12.84 48.50 2.41
C ASN A 357 -13.81 47.35 2.04
N GLU A 358 -15.12 47.59 2.21
CA GLU A 358 -16.20 46.72 1.68
C GLU A 358 -16.13 46.54 0.14
N ASN A 359 -15.34 47.36 -0.56
CA ASN A 359 -15.09 47.28 -2.00
C ASN A 359 -14.11 46.15 -2.42
N PHE A 360 -13.67 45.31 -1.49
CA PHE A 360 -12.91 44.08 -1.75
C PHE A 360 -11.55 44.27 -2.46
N ILE A 361 -10.92 45.44 -2.32
CA ILE A 361 -9.57 45.69 -2.87
C ILE A 361 -8.56 45.05 -1.93
N VAL A 362 -7.99 43.93 -2.34
CA VAL A 362 -6.97 43.22 -1.59
C VAL A 362 -5.67 44.04 -1.54
N ARG A 363 -5.20 44.37 -0.34
CA ARG A 363 -3.98 45.18 -0.08
C ARG A 363 -2.86 44.43 0.62
N GLY A 364 -3.12 43.22 1.09
CA GLY A 364 -2.11 42.41 1.75
C GLY A 364 -2.61 41.02 2.09
N ALA A 365 -1.73 40.22 2.66
CA ALA A 365 -2.05 38.89 3.18
C ALA A 365 -1.38 38.69 4.55
N LEU A 366 -2.14 38.12 5.47
CA LEU A 366 -1.63 37.56 6.72
C LEU A 366 -1.48 36.05 6.51
N GLY A 367 -0.29 35.50 6.73
CA GLY A 367 -0.04 34.06 6.81
C GLY A 367 0.29 33.67 8.25
N LEU A 368 -0.16 32.51 8.68
CA LEU A 368 0.11 31.90 9.97
C LEU A 368 0.68 30.50 9.71
N GLU A 369 1.90 30.25 10.16
CA GLU A 369 2.45 28.90 10.18
C GLU A 369 1.86 28.14 11.36
N ILE A 370 1.24 27.01 11.05
CA ILE A 370 0.57 26.16 12.04
C ILE A 370 1.59 25.23 12.67
N ASN A 371 1.60 25.17 14.01
CA ASN A 371 2.45 24.28 14.77
C ASN A 371 1.98 22.83 14.61
N LEU A 372 2.58 22.13 13.65
CA LEU A 372 2.30 20.72 13.38
C LEU A 372 2.72 19.80 14.53
N ALA A 373 3.76 20.14 15.29
CA ALA A 373 4.18 19.36 16.45
C ALA A 373 3.13 19.42 17.57
N HIS A 374 2.55 20.60 17.81
CA HIS A 374 1.46 20.79 18.77
C HIS A 374 0.22 19.99 18.37
N LEU A 375 -0.17 20.02 17.09
CA LEU A 375 -1.26 19.18 16.58
C LEU A 375 -0.99 17.69 16.85
N ARG A 376 0.22 17.21 16.58
CA ARG A 376 0.58 15.81 16.83
C ARG A 376 0.58 15.46 18.32
N GLU A 377 1.14 16.32 19.17
CA GLU A 377 1.42 15.99 20.58
C GLU A 377 0.23 16.25 21.51
N GLN A 378 -0.64 17.19 21.17
CA GLN A 378 -1.79 17.56 21.99
C GLN A 378 -3.11 17.10 21.35
N LEU A 379 -3.31 17.43 20.06
CA LEU A 379 -4.60 17.17 19.42
C LEU A 379 -4.81 15.68 19.10
N PHE A 380 -3.79 14.95 18.62
CA PHE A 380 -3.98 13.52 18.29
C PHE A 380 -4.37 12.69 19.52
N PRO A 381 -3.66 12.77 20.67
CA PRO A 381 -4.09 12.07 21.89
C PRO A 381 -5.48 12.49 22.36
N GLN A 382 -5.82 13.78 22.23
CA GLN A 382 -7.13 14.30 22.60
C GLN A 382 -8.25 13.70 21.72
N ILE A 383 -8.09 13.70 20.40
CA ILE A 383 -9.02 13.07 19.44
C ILE A 383 -9.22 11.58 19.78
N LEU A 384 -8.10 10.86 19.97
CA LEU A 384 -8.12 9.43 20.29
C LEU A 384 -8.87 9.15 21.60
N SER A 385 -8.72 10.04 22.59
CA SER A 385 -9.41 9.92 23.89
C SER A 385 -10.90 10.25 23.84
N LEU A 386 -11.30 11.24 23.01
CA LEU A 386 -12.70 11.68 22.90
C LEU A 386 -13.56 10.75 22.03
N GLY A 387 -12.98 10.17 20.98
CA GLY A 387 -13.72 9.37 20.00
C GLY A 387 -13.90 7.89 20.36
N ASP A 388 -13.57 7.48 21.58
CA ASP A 388 -13.60 6.06 22.03
C ASP A 388 -12.84 5.14 21.05
N PHE A 389 -11.67 5.60 20.59
CA PHE A 389 -10.85 4.83 19.67
C PHE A 389 -10.30 3.57 20.37
N PRO A 390 -10.22 2.43 19.66
CA PRO A 390 -9.49 1.29 20.19
C PRO A 390 -8.04 1.66 20.53
N SER A 391 -7.51 1.13 21.63
CA SER A 391 -6.16 1.45 22.12
C SER A 391 -5.05 1.09 21.14
N ASP A 392 -5.35 0.27 20.15
CA ASP A 392 -4.47 -0.20 19.09
C ASP A 392 -4.63 0.61 17.79
N VAL A 393 -5.09 1.86 17.85
CA VAL A 393 -5.27 2.71 16.66
C VAL A 393 -4.50 4.00 16.80
N THR A 394 -3.81 4.39 15.72
CA THR A 394 -3.17 5.70 15.61
C THR A 394 -3.67 6.45 14.38
N ILE A 395 -3.57 7.78 14.44
CA ILE A 395 -3.95 8.69 13.36
C ILE A 395 -2.69 9.04 12.56
N GLY A 396 -2.82 9.05 11.24
CA GLY A 396 -1.84 9.60 10.32
C GLY A 396 -2.51 10.60 9.39
N ILE A 397 -1.82 11.68 9.06
CA ILE A 397 -2.18 12.61 8.00
C ILE A 397 -1.23 12.37 6.85
N LEU A 398 -1.78 12.20 5.65
CA LEU A 398 -1.05 11.98 4.41
C LEU A 398 -1.30 13.14 3.44
N ASP A 399 -0.37 13.37 2.52
CA ASP A 399 -0.59 14.23 1.38
C ASP A 399 -1.41 13.51 0.28
N GLN A 400 -1.62 14.20 -0.85
CA GLN A 400 -2.34 13.64 -2.00
C GLN A 400 -1.59 12.50 -2.71
N GLU A 401 -0.28 12.41 -2.54
CA GLU A 401 0.57 11.36 -3.11
C GLU A 401 0.66 10.12 -2.17
N GLY A 402 0.10 10.23 -0.96
CA GLY A 402 0.14 9.20 0.08
C GLY A 402 1.40 9.26 0.95
N SER A 403 2.21 10.30 0.84
CA SER A 403 3.37 10.53 1.72
C SER A 403 2.91 11.00 3.09
N PHE A 404 3.61 10.55 4.12
CA PHE A 404 3.26 10.84 5.51
C PHE A 404 3.59 12.30 5.88
N VAL A 405 2.60 13.04 6.33
CA VAL A 405 2.70 14.45 6.77
C VAL A 405 2.74 14.54 8.29
N LEU A 406 1.82 13.86 8.99
CA LEU A 406 1.74 13.93 10.46
C LEU A 406 1.35 12.60 11.09
N GLY A 407 1.94 12.28 12.24
CA GLY A 407 1.58 11.15 13.10
C GLY A 407 2.77 10.31 13.55
N ASP A 408 2.51 9.16 14.16
CA ASP A 408 3.53 8.27 14.71
C ASP A 408 3.95 7.20 13.70
N ALA A 409 4.78 7.57 12.72
CA ALA A 409 5.25 6.64 11.68
C ALA A 409 5.93 5.38 12.26
N GLU A 410 6.61 5.49 13.40
CA GLU A 410 7.25 4.36 14.09
C GLU A 410 6.25 3.33 14.65
N LYS A 411 5.00 3.72 14.88
CA LYS A 411 3.93 2.83 15.37
C LYS A 411 3.13 2.20 14.23
N ILE A 412 3.43 2.53 12.98
CA ILE A 412 2.71 2.03 11.80
C ILE A 412 3.36 0.71 11.36
N ILE A 413 2.68 -0.39 11.66
CA ILE A 413 3.16 -1.76 11.35
C ILE A 413 2.37 -2.37 10.17
N SER A 414 1.28 -1.72 9.75
CA SER A 414 0.31 -2.29 8.80
C SER A 414 -0.25 -1.25 7.83
N ARG A 415 -1.00 -1.72 6.83
CA ARG A 415 -1.74 -0.86 5.89
C ARG A 415 -2.83 -0.08 6.64
N PRO A 416 -3.19 1.14 6.20
CA PRO A 416 -4.25 1.90 6.86
C PRO A 416 -5.57 1.14 6.81
N ALA A 417 -6.26 1.06 7.95
CA ALA A 417 -7.57 0.44 8.08
C ALA A 417 -8.67 1.29 7.41
N ALA A 418 -8.50 2.61 7.43
CA ALA A 418 -9.31 3.55 6.68
C ALA A 418 -8.46 4.74 6.23
N VAL A 419 -8.79 5.28 5.06
CA VAL A 419 -8.24 6.53 4.54
C VAL A 419 -9.43 7.36 4.07
N GLN A 420 -9.44 8.64 4.45
CA GLN A 420 -10.49 9.59 4.14
C GLN A 420 -9.87 10.88 3.63
N GLN A 421 -10.33 11.36 2.48
CA GLN A 421 -9.99 12.70 2.01
C GLN A 421 -10.62 13.73 2.94
N MET A 422 -9.83 14.68 3.44
CA MET A 422 -10.34 15.78 4.25
C MET A 422 -11.18 16.75 3.39
N ARG A 423 -12.10 17.48 4.01
CA ARG A 423 -12.93 18.49 3.35
C ARG A 423 -12.24 19.86 3.27
N ASP A 424 -12.80 20.76 2.45
CA ASP A 424 -12.38 22.17 2.40
C ASP A 424 -12.40 22.78 3.82
N PRO A 425 -11.32 23.45 4.26
CA PRO A 425 -10.23 23.96 3.43
C PRO A 425 -8.92 23.14 3.47
N LEU A 426 -8.96 21.90 4.00
CA LEU A 426 -7.81 21.00 4.14
C LEU A 426 -7.85 19.84 3.14
N ASP A 427 -8.54 20.01 2.02
CA ASP A 427 -8.77 18.99 1.00
C ASP A 427 -7.49 18.50 0.27
N PHE A 428 -6.34 19.10 0.54
CA PHE A 428 -5.03 18.62 0.11
C PHE A 428 -4.43 17.52 1.02
N TRP A 429 -5.07 17.19 2.14
CA TRP A 429 -4.67 16.12 3.05
C TRP A 429 -5.67 14.97 3.12
N GLN A 430 -5.14 13.80 3.48
CA GLN A 430 -5.91 12.59 3.77
C GLN A 430 -5.71 12.20 5.23
N LEU A 431 -6.80 11.89 5.92
CA LEU A 431 -6.76 11.30 7.26
C LEU A 431 -6.76 9.78 7.13
N ALA A 432 -5.75 9.14 7.68
CA ALA A 432 -5.58 7.69 7.71
C ALA A 432 -5.59 7.18 9.15
N LEU A 433 -6.26 6.04 9.37
CA LEU A 433 -6.24 5.32 10.65
C LEU A 433 -5.43 4.04 10.49
N TYR A 434 -4.47 3.84 11.38
CA TYR A 434 -3.57 2.69 11.35
C TYR A 434 -3.77 1.83 12.59
N PRO A 435 -3.99 0.52 12.43
CA PRO A 435 -3.92 -0.41 13.54
C PRO A 435 -2.46 -0.66 13.92
N THR A 436 -2.15 -0.51 15.21
CA THR A 436 -0.82 -0.69 15.81
C THR A 436 -0.56 -2.14 16.24
N LEU A 437 -1.58 -3.01 16.22
CA LEU A 437 -1.43 -4.46 16.36
C LEU A 437 -1.64 -5.14 15.00
N GLU A 438 -0.82 -6.14 14.68
CA GLU A 438 -1.09 -7.06 13.58
C GLU A 438 -2.39 -7.79 13.87
N ASN A 439 -3.49 -7.39 13.21
CA ASN A 439 -4.75 -8.06 13.39
C ASN A 439 -4.70 -9.41 12.63
N PRO A 440 -4.66 -10.57 13.32
CA PRO A 440 -4.47 -11.87 12.68
C PRO A 440 -5.59 -12.22 11.69
N LEU A 441 -6.74 -11.55 11.80
CA LEU A 441 -7.88 -11.71 10.90
C LEU A 441 -7.65 -11.06 9.52
N LEU A 442 -6.83 -10.00 9.46
CA LEU A 442 -6.46 -9.35 8.20
C LEU A 442 -5.27 -10.06 7.52
N SER A 443 -4.40 -10.72 8.30
CA SER A 443 -3.19 -11.40 7.79
C SER A 443 -3.29 -12.94 7.71
N GLY A 444 -4.24 -13.58 8.40
CA GLY A 444 -4.26 -15.02 8.66
C GLY A 444 -5.41 -15.80 8.02
N GLY A 445 -5.90 -15.38 6.85
CA GLY A 445 -7.13 -15.92 6.23
C GLY A 445 -7.11 -17.40 5.78
N ASP A 446 -5.96 -18.04 5.65
CA ASP A 446 -5.90 -19.33 4.93
C ASP A 446 -5.81 -20.57 5.83
N GLN A 447 -5.19 -20.49 7.00
CA GLN A 447 -4.86 -21.69 7.79
C GLN A 447 -6.09 -22.38 8.42
N TRP A 448 -7.07 -21.60 8.87
CA TRP A 448 -8.29 -22.15 9.48
C TRP A 448 -9.22 -22.81 8.45
N LEU A 449 -9.18 -22.35 7.19
CA LEU A 449 -9.91 -22.96 6.08
C LEU A 449 -9.38 -24.36 5.77
N TYR A 450 -8.05 -24.53 5.71
CA TYR A 450 -7.43 -25.84 5.50
C TYR A 450 -7.78 -26.83 6.61
N LEU A 451 -7.76 -26.42 7.88
CA LEU A 451 -8.15 -27.25 9.02
C LEU A 451 -9.60 -27.78 8.90
N LYS A 452 -10.56 -26.93 8.52
CA LYS A 452 -11.96 -27.34 8.30
C LYS A 452 -12.09 -28.31 7.11
N LEU A 453 -11.40 -28.03 6.00
CA LEU A 453 -11.41 -28.89 4.81
C LEU A 453 -10.82 -30.28 5.09
N TRP A 454 -9.74 -30.35 5.86
CA TRP A 454 -9.17 -31.62 6.32
C TRP A 454 -10.13 -32.40 7.24
N GLY A 455 -10.88 -31.72 8.10
CA GLY A 455 -11.92 -32.34 8.92
C GLY A 455 -13.05 -32.98 8.11
N ILE A 456 -13.54 -32.28 7.07
CA ILE A 456 -14.57 -32.81 6.16
C ILE A 456 -14.03 -34.00 5.35
N PHE A 457 -12.80 -33.90 4.86
CA PHE A 457 -12.14 -35.00 4.13
C PHE A 457 -11.98 -36.25 5.01
N ALA A 458 -11.59 -36.08 6.27
CA ALA A 458 -11.46 -37.18 7.22
C ALA A 458 -12.80 -37.89 7.50
N LEU A 459 -13.89 -37.12 7.68
CA LEU A 459 -15.25 -37.64 7.83
C LEU A 459 -15.70 -38.44 6.59
N TRP A 460 -15.43 -37.92 5.39
CA TRP A 460 -15.75 -38.60 4.14
C TRP A 460 -14.99 -39.92 4.00
N LEU A 461 -13.69 -39.94 4.34
CA LEU A 461 -12.87 -41.14 4.34
C LEU A 461 -13.37 -42.19 5.34
N ALA A 462 -13.80 -41.76 6.53
CA ALA A 462 -14.40 -42.64 7.54
C ALA A 462 -15.72 -43.27 7.06
N MET A 463 -16.58 -42.51 6.37
CA MET A 463 -17.81 -43.06 5.78
C MET A 463 -17.52 -44.07 4.66
N MET A 464 -16.54 -43.79 3.79
CA MET A 464 -16.15 -44.70 2.71
C MET A 464 -15.57 -46.02 3.22
N THR A 465 -14.71 -45.95 4.25
CA THR A 465 -14.19 -47.16 4.89
C THR A 465 -15.29 -47.98 5.56
N GLY A 466 -16.21 -47.33 6.28
CA GLY A 466 -17.38 -47.98 6.89
C GLY A 466 -18.27 -48.68 5.86
N ALA A 467 -18.60 -48.01 4.75
CA ALA A 467 -19.37 -48.62 3.66
C ALA A 467 -18.65 -49.82 3.03
N GLY A 468 -17.33 -49.75 2.87
CA GLY A 468 -16.50 -50.85 2.37
C GLY A 468 -16.58 -52.10 3.26
N VAL A 469 -16.49 -51.93 4.58
CA VAL A 469 -16.60 -53.03 5.56
C VAL A 469 -17.96 -53.72 5.49
N ILE A 470 -19.04 -52.94 5.37
CA ILE A 470 -20.41 -53.49 5.26
C ILE A 470 -20.54 -54.35 4.00
N VAL A 471 -20.09 -53.85 2.85
CA VAL A 471 -20.16 -54.60 1.58
C VAL A 471 -19.31 -55.87 1.64
N TYR A 472 -18.12 -55.81 2.25
CA TYR A 472 -17.27 -56.98 2.44
C TYR A 472 -17.98 -58.08 3.26
N ASN A 473 -18.59 -57.70 4.38
CA ASN A 473 -19.32 -58.63 5.24
C ASN A 473 -20.51 -59.28 4.54
N LEU A 474 -21.28 -58.52 3.76
CA LEU A 474 -22.40 -59.05 2.98
C LEU A 474 -21.94 -60.08 1.93
N ARG A 475 -20.84 -59.80 1.23
CA ARG A 475 -20.27 -60.76 0.25
C ARG A 475 -19.81 -62.05 0.92
N LYS A 476 -19.18 -61.95 2.09
CA LYS A 476 -18.75 -63.12 2.88
C LYS A 476 -19.94 -63.99 3.28
N GLN A 477 -21.01 -63.39 3.79
CA GLN A 477 -22.22 -64.12 4.18
C GLN A 477 -22.89 -64.81 2.98
N GLN A 478 -22.99 -64.13 1.84
CA GLN A 478 -23.55 -64.74 0.62
C GLN A 478 -22.73 -65.95 0.15
N ARG A 479 -21.39 -65.86 0.17
CA ARG A 479 -20.51 -66.96 -0.21
C ARG A 479 -20.69 -68.18 0.69
N LEU A 480 -20.78 -67.96 2.00
CA LEU A 480 -21.05 -69.03 2.98
C LEU A 480 -22.43 -69.66 2.78
N SER A 481 -23.45 -68.84 2.55
CA SER A 481 -24.81 -69.31 2.28
C SER A 481 -24.87 -70.19 1.03
N MET A 482 -24.22 -69.77 -0.08
CA MET A 482 -24.14 -70.58 -1.29
C MET A 482 -23.44 -71.93 -1.06
N GLN A 483 -22.33 -71.95 -0.32
CA GLN A 483 -21.62 -73.19 0.00
C GLN A 483 -22.51 -74.17 0.80
N LYS A 484 -23.28 -73.67 1.77
CA LYS A 484 -24.24 -74.49 2.52
C LYS A 484 -25.33 -75.08 1.61
N THR A 485 -25.90 -74.27 0.71
CA THR A 485 -26.94 -74.73 -0.22
C THR A 485 -26.42 -75.81 -1.18
N THR A 486 -25.22 -75.62 -1.74
CA THR A 486 -24.59 -76.61 -2.62
C THR A 486 -24.29 -77.93 -1.89
N PHE A 487 -23.81 -77.85 -0.66
CA PHE A 487 -23.53 -79.03 0.18
C PHE A 487 -24.79 -79.86 0.47
N VAL A 488 -25.88 -79.21 0.91
CA VAL A 488 -27.17 -79.88 1.18
C VAL A 488 -27.72 -80.55 -0.08
N SER A 489 -27.63 -79.87 -1.22
CA SER A 489 -28.08 -80.42 -2.50
C SER A 489 -27.28 -81.66 -2.91
N SER A 490 -25.96 -81.65 -2.73
CA SER A 490 -25.09 -82.78 -3.08
C SER A 490 -25.40 -84.02 -2.24
N ILE A 491 -25.50 -83.86 -0.91
CA ILE A 491 -25.79 -84.98 0.00
C ILE A 491 -27.16 -85.59 -0.29
N THR A 492 -28.18 -84.77 -0.54
CA THR A 492 -29.53 -85.27 -0.84
C THR A 492 -29.52 -86.18 -2.07
N HIS A 493 -28.72 -85.84 -3.09
CA HIS A 493 -28.59 -86.63 -4.30
C HIS A 493 -27.86 -87.96 -4.05
N GLU A 494 -26.79 -87.93 -3.26
CA GLU A 494 -26.00 -89.12 -2.92
C GLU A 494 -26.76 -90.09 -1.99
N LEU A 495 -27.68 -89.61 -1.15
CA LEU A 495 -28.55 -90.45 -0.31
C LEU A 495 -29.69 -91.11 -1.12
N ARG A 496 -30.24 -90.42 -2.13
CA ARG A 496 -31.39 -90.92 -2.90
C ARG A 496 -31.04 -92.18 -3.70
N THR A 497 -29.82 -92.26 -4.23
CA THR A 497 -29.35 -93.37 -5.08
C THR A 497 -29.32 -94.73 -4.35
N PRO A 498 -28.61 -94.90 -3.22
CA PRO A 498 -28.61 -96.14 -2.44
C PRO A 498 -30.01 -96.50 -1.92
N LEU A 499 -30.78 -95.51 -1.47
CA LEU A 499 -32.15 -95.72 -0.97
C LEU A 499 -33.08 -96.25 -2.07
N THR A 500 -32.95 -95.75 -3.29
CA THR A 500 -33.73 -96.24 -4.45
C THR A 500 -33.38 -97.69 -4.77
N SER A 501 -32.09 -98.05 -4.74
CA SER A 501 -31.63 -99.43 -4.93
C SER A 501 -32.16 -100.37 -3.85
N ILE A 502 -32.07 -99.98 -2.57
CA ILE A 502 -32.59 -100.77 -1.44
C ILE A 502 -34.09 -101.02 -1.61
N LYS A 503 -34.86 -99.96 -1.89
CA LYS A 503 -36.32 -100.06 -2.08
C LYS A 503 -36.67 -100.96 -3.26
N MET A 504 -36.02 -100.77 -4.41
CA MET A 504 -36.27 -101.55 -5.62
C MET A 504 -36.02 -103.05 -5.39
N PHE A 505 -34.85 -103.42 -4.84
CA PHE A 505 -34.53 -104.83 -4.60
C PHE A 505 -35.35 -105.45 -3.47
N SER A 506 -35.73 -104.67 -2.45
CA SER A 506 -36.64 -105.11 -1.38
C SER A 506 -38.05 -105.40 -1.92
N GLU A 507 -38.58 -104.51 -2.78
CA GLU A 507 -39.86 -104.73 -3.46
C GLU A 507 -39.82 -105.95 -4.40
N PHE A 508 -38.72 -106.18 -5.11
CA PHE A 508 -38.54 -107.37 -5.95
C PHE A 508 -38.57 -108.67 -5.16
N LEU A 509 -37.91 -108.71 -3.99
CA LEU A 509 -37.96 -109.87 -3.08
C LEU A 509 -39.35 -110.06 -2.48
N SER A 510 -40.04 -108.99 -2.10
CA SER A 510 -41.39 -109.03 -1.52
C SER A 510 -42.44 -109.58 -2.48
N LYS A 511 -42.34 -109.27 -3.78
CA LYS A 511 -43.33 -109.67 -4.80
C LYS A 511 -43.14 -111.11 -5.31
N ASN A 512 -41.98 -111.73 -5.06
CA ASN A 512 -41.63 -113.06 -5.58
C ASN A 512 -41.36 -114.06 -4.44
N THR A 513 -42.43 -114.50 -3.76
CA THR A 513 -42.38 -115.34 -2.55
C THR A 513 -41.95 -116.80 -2.77
N GLN A 514 -41.75 -117.26 -4.02
CA GLN A 514 -41.28 -118.62 -4.35
C GLN A 514 -39.74 -118.78 -4.37
N LEU A 515 -38.98 -117.71 -4.10
CA LEU A 515 -37.51 -117.67 -4.23
C LEU A 515 -36.72 -118.02 -2.95
N GLN A 516 -37.31 -118.74 -1.98
CA GLN A 516 -36.68 -118.98 -0.68
C GLN A 516 -35.34 -119.74 -0.75
N ASP A 517 -35.05 -120.46 -1.84
CA ASP A 517 -33.76 -121.13 -2.11
C ASP A 517 -33.09 -120.71 -3.44
N ASP A 518 -33.50 -119.61 -4.07
CA ASP A 518 -32.93 -119.15 -5.34
C ASP A 518 -31.60 -118.35 -5.16
N PRO A 519 -30.51 -118.68 -5.87
CA PRO A 519 -29.28 -117.88 -5.88
C PRO A 519 -29.47 -116.39 -6.23
N GLU A 520 -30.50 -116.00 -7.00
CA GLU A 520 -30.85 -114.60 -7.29
C GLU A 520 -31.32 -113.84 -6.04
N ALA A 521 -32.10 -114.46 -5.15
CA ALA A 521 -32.59 -113.82 -3.93
C ALA A 521 -31.43 -113.46 -2.97
N LYS A 522 -30.41 -114.32 -2.89
CA LYS A 522 -29.18 -114.06 -2.13
C LYS A 522 -28.38 -112.87 -2.71
N LYS A 523 -28.41 -112.66 -4.03
CA LYS A 523 -27.77 -111.51 -4.68
C LYS A 523 -28.49 -110.20 -4.35
N TYR A 524 -29.82 -110.19 -4.39
CA TYR A 524 -30.61 -109.00 -4.03
C TYR A 524 -30.47 -108.62 -2.55
N LEU A 525 -30.50 -109.60 -1.64
CA LEU A 525 -30.22 -109.38 -0.21
C LEU A 525 -28.81 -108.81 0.01
N ARG A 526 -27.82 -109.27 -0.77
CA ARG A 526 -26.46 -108.72 -0.72
C ARG A 526 -26.43 -107.26 -1.18
N ILE A 527 -27.11 -106.91 -2.27
CA ILE A 527 -27.17 -105.52 -2.75
C ILE A 527 -27.86 -104.61 -1.73
N ILE A 528 -28.98 -105.03 -1.15
CA ILE A 528 -29.67 -104.27 -0.10
C ILE A 528 -28.75 -104.04 1.09
N ARG A 529 -28.03 -105.06 1.54
CA ARG A 529 -27.07 -104.95 2.65
C ARG A 529 -25.93 -103.99 2.31
N THR A 530 -25.31 -104.14 1.14
CA THR A 530 -24.20 -103.27 0.71
C THR A 530 -24.62 -101.81 0.57
N GLU A 531 -25.79 -101.53 -0.02
CA GLU A 531 -26.29 -100.16 -0.13
C GLU A 531 -26.74 -99.58 1.21
N SER A 532 -27.24 -100.41 2.14
CA SER A 532 -27.53 -99.99 3.52
C SER A 532 -26.25 -99.62 4.28
N ASP A 533 -25.19 -100.44 4.15
CA ASP A 533 -23.87 -100.16 4.74
C ASP A 533 -23.23 -98.91 4.12
N ARG A 534 -23.50 -98.64 2.84
CA ARG A 534 -23.05 -97.41 2.15
C ARG A 534 -23.83 -96.19 2.64
N LEU A 535 -25.15 -96.30 2.79
CA LEU A 535 -26.00 -95.23 3.32
C LEU A 535 -25.62 -94.86 4.75
N SER A 536 -25.36 -95.86 5.60
CA SER A 536 -24.91 -95.64 7.00
C SER A 536 -23.62 -94.82 7.03
N ARG A 537 -22.61 -95.22 6.24
CA ARG A 537 -21.35 -94.46 6.12
C ARG A 537 -21.55 -93.02 5.64
N LEU A 538 -22.50 -92.79 4.73
CA LEU A 538 -22.79 -91.46 4.21
C LEU A 538 -23.46 -90.58 5.27
N VAL A 539 -24.38 -91.14 6.05
CA VAL A 539 -25.01 -90.46 7.19
C VAL A 539 -23.97 -90.12 8.27
N ASP A 540 -23.08 -91.05 8.61
CA ASP A 540 -22.00 -90.83 9.58
C ASP A 540 -21.09 -89.66 9.15
N ASN A 541 -20.68 -89.62 7.87
CA ASN A 541 -19.87 -88.53 7.33
C ASN A 541 -20.57 -87.15 7.41
N VAL A 542 -21.89 -87.10 7.22
CA VAL A 542 -22.68 -85.85 7.32
C VAL A 542 -22.79 -85.40 8.78
N LEU A 543 -22.97 -86.33 9.71
CA LEU A 543 -23.00 -86.04 11.15
C LEU A 543 -21.65 -85.54 11.65
N ASP A 544 -20.55 -86.12 11.18
CA ASP A 544 -19.19 -85.66 11.50
C ASP A 544 -18.90 -84.27 10.93
N PHE A 545 -19.34 -83.97 9.71
CA PHE A 545 -19.26 -82.60 9.16
C PHE A 545 -20.10 -81.60 9.96
N ALA A 546 -21.32 -81.96 10.36
CA ALA A 546 -22.19 -81.10 11.18
C ALA A 546 -21.67 -80.88 12.62
N ARG A 547 -20.84 -81.79 13.12
CA ARG A 547 -20.07 -81.61 14.37
C ARG A 547 -18.88 -80.68 14.16
N PHE A 548 -18.18 -80.83 13.03
CA PHE A 548 -17.08 -79.93 12.63
C PHE A 548 -17.55 -78.47 12.44
N GLU A 549 -18.70 -78.24 11.78
CA GLU A 549 -19.27 -76.89 11.62
C GLU A 549 -19.69 -76.25 12.96
N ARG A 550 -20.01 -77.07 13.97
CA ARG A 550 -20.39 -76.61 15.32
C ARG A 550 -19.21 -76.37 16.26
N GLY A 551 -17.99 -76.78 15.88
CA GLY A 551 -16.75 -76.37 16.55
C GLY A 551 -16.32 -77.17 17.79
N ASP A 552 -16.74 -78.42 17.97
CA ASP A 552 -16.28 -79.25 19.11
C ASP A 552 -15.28 -80.34 18.69
N LYS A 553 -14.00 -79.97 18.60
CA LYS A 553 -12.87 -80.87 18.91
C LYS A 553 -11.72 -80.06 19.51
N GLN A 554 -11.61 -80.09 20.84
CA GLN A 554 -10.34 -79.86 21.53
C GLN A 554 -9.37 -80.97 21.12
N TYR A 555 -8.30 -80.61 20.42
CA TYR A 555 -7.16 -81.50 20.24
C TYR A 555 -6.35 -81.52 21.54
N GLN A 556 -6.40 -82.64 22.28
CA GLN A 556 -5.35 -82.97 23.24
C GLN A 556 -4.24 -83.70 22.48
N LEU A 557 -3.12 -83.02 22.30
CA LEU A 557 -1.85 -83.62 21.90
C LEU A 557 -1.18 -84.18 23.15
N GLU A 558 -1.15 -85.50 23.31
CA GLU A 558 -0.20 -86.15 24.22
C GLU A 558 1.14 -86.29 23.50
N TYR A 559 2.20 -85.84 24.17
CA TYR A 559 3.61 -86.00 23.79
C TYR A 559 4.18 -87.30 24.36
#